data_AF-A0A4Z0MU14-F1
#
_entry.id   AF-A0A4Z0MU14-F1
#
_cell.length_a   1.000
_cell.length_b   1.000
_cell.length_c   1.000
_cell.angle_alpha   90.00
_cell.angle_beta   90.00
_cell.angle_gamma   90.00
#
_symmetry.space_group_name_H-M   'P 1'
#
loop_
_entity.id
_entity.type
_entity.pdbx_description
1 polymer ?
#
loop_
_entity_poly.entity_id
_entity_poly.type
_entity_poly.pdbx_seq_one_letter_code
_entity_poly.pdbx_strand_id
1 'polypeptide(L)'
;MHRIQLQHIGSMCDAHGNRLVELYYAPTRELLHVEWFGNITGREVIYVAQEFLKVQKQLNISVLLNDKSHATGDWTESMEWLEFDWLPQVLLEGLRAVAYVFSPDAGTHYASRDFSERVARHIPIRLFYDVPSASKWLNSQVRFNPNTGHGFAAQA
;
A
#
# COMPACT_ATOMS: atom_id res chain seq x y z
N MET A 1 14.12 15.47 -14.13
CA MET A 1 13.01 14.70 -13.50
C MET A 1 13.60 13.82 -12.41
N HIS A 2 13.32 14.09 -11.14
CA HIS A 2 13.85 13.26 -10.05
C HIS A 2 13.11 11.92 -10.03
N ARG A 3 13.81 10.82 -10.36
CA ARG A 3 13.28 9.45 -10.30
C ARG A 3 13.00 9.10 -8.84
N ILE A 4 11.82 8.55 -8.54
CA ILE A 4 11.56 8.00 -7.20
C ILE A 4 12.52 6.81 -7.02
N GLN A 5 13.37 6.87 -6.00
CA GLN A 5 14.17 5.73 -5.58
C GLN A 5 13.37 4.93 -4.56
N LEU A 6 12.70 3.89 -5.05
CA LEU A 6 12.07 2.88 -4.22
C LEU A 6 13.15 1.89 -3.76
N GLN A 7 13.29 1.74 -2.45
CA GLN A 7 14.19 0.77 -1.83
C GLN A 7 13.35 -0.43 -1.42
N HIS A 8 13.78 -1.64 -1.80
CA HIS A 8 13.15 -2.86 -1.31
C HIS A 8 13.43 -3.02 0.19
N ILE A 9 12.39 -3.17 1.00
CA ILE A 9 12.51 -3.24 2.47
C ILE A 9 12.04 -4.56 3.05
N GLY A 10 11.46 -5.44 2.25
CA GLY A 10 11.06 -6.78 2.68
C GLY A 10 9.90 -7.36 1.88
N SER A 11 9.52 -8.57 2.26
CA SER A 11 8.41 -9.31 1.68
C SER A 11 7.61 -10.04 2.76
N MET A 12 6.38 -10.42 2.45
CA MET A 12 5.57 -11.28 3.31
C MET A 12 5.08 -12.48 2.52
N CYS A 13 5.01 -13.62 3.19
CA CYS A 13 4.53 -14.88 2.62
C CYS A 13 3.31 -15.41 3.39
N ASP A 14 2.55 -16.29 2.75
CA ASP A 14 1.49 -17.07 3.36
C ASP A 14 2.05 -18.20 4.26
N ALA A 15 1.16 -18.98 4.86
CA ALA A 15 1.52 -20.12 5.70
C ALA A 15 2.29 -21.25 4.96
N HIS A 16 2.27 -21.25 3.63
CA HIS A 16 2.95 -22.21 2.78
C HIS A 16 4.26 -21.66 2.19
N GLY A 17 4.63 -20.44 2.54
CA GLY A 17 5.82 -19.77 2.00
C GLY A 17 5.62 -19.16 0.62
N ASN A 18 4.39 -19.14 0.09
CA ASN A 18 4.12 -18.41 -1.15
C ASN A 18 4.11 -16.92 -0.87
N ARG A 19 4.74 -16.16 -1.76
CA ARG A 19 4.82 -14.71 -1.63
C ARG A 19 3.43 -14.06 -1.77
N LEU A 20 3.10 -13.21 -0.81
CA LEU A 20 1.89 -12.37 -0.81
C LEU A 20 2.20 -10.95 -1.25
N VAL A 21 3.24 -10.33 -0.69
CA VAL A 21 3.64 -8.95 -1.03
C VAL A 21 5.14 -8.75 -1.09
N GLU A 22 5.55 -7.80 -1.94
CA GLU A 22 6.84 -7.12 -1.87
C GLU A 22 6.61 -5.67 -1.38
N LEU A 23 7.49 -5.19 -0.51
CA LEU A 23 7.43 -3.84 0.05
C LEU A 23 8.59 -3.00 -0.45
N TYR A 24 8.27 -1.82 -0.96
CA TYR A 24 9.26 -0.83 -1.35
C TYR A 24 8.97 0.52 -0.70
N TYR A 25 10.00 1.17 -0.19
CA TYR A 25 9.87 2.43 0.53
C TYR A 25 10.75 3.52 -0.08
N ALA A 26 10.21 4.73 -0.19
CA ALA A 26 10.95 5.93 -0.58
C ALA A 26 10.90 6.97 0.56
N PRO A 27 11.95 7.04 1.42
CA PRO A 27 11.96 7.89 2.61
C PRO A 27 11.71 9.37 2.35
N THR A 28 12.28 9.92 1.28
CA THR A 28 12.15 11.35 0.90
C THR A 28 10.73 11.76 0.52
N ARG A 29 9.87 10.76 0.28
CA ARG A 29 8.47 10.92 -0.11
C ARG A 29 7.50 10.30 0.88
N GLU A 30 8.00 9.68 1.96
CA GLU A 30 7.18 8.96 2.93
C GLU A 30 6.21 7.98 2.23
N LEU A 31 6.70 7.38 1.14
CA LEU A 31 5.92 6.57 0.21
C LEU A 31 6.22 5.11 0.41
N LEU A 32 5.19 4.32 0.72
CA LEU A 32 5.24 2.87 0.64
C LEU A 32 4.54 2.38 -0.63
N HIS A 33 5.20 1.54 -1.41
CA HIS A 33 4.63 0.73 -2.48
C HIS A 33 4.52 -0.71 -2.00
N VAL A 34 3.29 -1.22 -1.98
CA VAL A 34 2.96 -2.61 -1.65
C VAL A 34 2.51 -3.28 -2.93
N GLU A 35 3.32 -4.22 -3.42
CA GLU A 35 3.04 -4.99 -4.63
C GLU A 35 2.53 -6.38 -4.23
N TRP A 36 1.33 -6.74 -4.65
CA TRP A 36 0.65 -7.99 -4.26
C TRP A 36 0.79 -9.07 -5.31
N PHE A 37 0.93 -10.33 -4.87
CA PHE A 37 1.16 -11.49 -5.72
C PHE A 37 0.26 -12.67 -5.36
N GLY A 38 -0.12 -13.45 -6.37
CA GLY A 38 -0.81 -14.72 -6.19
C GLY A 38 -2.30 -14.56 -5.86
N ASN A 39 -2.92 -15.64 -5.39
CA ASN A 39 -4.35 -15.70 -5.10
C ASN A 39 -4.62 -15.26 -3.66
N ILE A 40 -5.00 -13.99 -3.50
CA ILE A 40 -5.18 -13.34 -2.21
C ILE A 40 -6.59 -13.55 -1.66
N THR A 41 -6.67 -13.98 -0.41
CA THR A 41 -7.88 -14.17 0.39
C THR A 41 -8.07 -13.05 1.40
N GLY A 42 -9.27 -12.95 1.99
CA GLY A 42 -9.55 -11.98 3.06
C GLY A 42 -8.59 -12.12 4.24
N ARG A 43 -8.27 -13.36 4.63
CA ARG A 43 -7.31 -13.66 5.70
C ARG A 43 -5.92 -13.09 5.42
N GLU A 44 -5.44 -13.23 4.19
CA GLU A 44 -4.12 -12.73 3.78
C GLU A 44 -4.08 -11.20 3.72
N VAL A 45 -5.18 -10.57 3.28
CA VAL A 45 -5.29 -9.11 3.35
C VAL A 45 -5.22 -8.61 4.78
N ILE A 46 -5.96 -9.23 5.72
CA ILE A 46 -5.93 -8.85 7.13
C ILE A 46 -4.51 -9.02 7.70
N TYR A 47 -3.88 -10.16 7.43
CA TYR A 47 -2.50 -10.43 7.87
C TYR A 47 -1.52 -9.36 7.36
N VAL A 48 -1.49 -9.11 6.05
CA VAL A 48 -0.61 -8.09 5.46
C VAL A 48 -0.93 -6.69 5.98
N ALA A 49 -2.20 -6.36 6.16
CA ALA A 49 -2.62 -5.06 6.68
C ALA A 49 -2.20 -4.85 8.15
N GLN A 50 -2.19 -5.91 8.97
CA GLN A 50 -1.65 -5.87 10.33
C GLN A 50 -0.13 -5.68 10.35
N GLU A 51 0.60 -6.37 9.47
CA GLU A 51 2.05 -6.17 9.34
C GLU A 51 2.38 -4.77 8.79
N PHE A 52 1.57 -4.25 7.86
CA PHE A 52 1.69 -2.88 7.37
C PHE A 52 1.59 -1.86 8.51
N LEU A 53 0.66 -2.04 9.45
CA LEU A 53 0.55 -1.15 10.63
C LEU A 53 1.83 -1.16 11.47
N LYS A 54 2.52 -2.30 11.60
CA LYS A 54 3.80 -2.36 12.31
C LYS A 54 4.90 -1.61 11.56
N VAL A 55 4.94 -1.76 10.23
CA VAL A 55 5.89 -1.04 9.37
C VAL A 55 5.64 0.47 9.43
N GLN A 56 4.38 0.91 9.36
CA GLN A 56 3.99 2.33 9.47
C GLN A 56 4.36 2.95 10.83
N LYS A 57 4.33 2.19 11.91
CA LYS A 57 4.79 2.70 13.22
C LYS A 57 6.31 2.90 13.30
N GLN A 58 7.07 2.20 12.46
CA GLN A 58 8.53 2.29 12.41
C GLN A 58 9.01 3.30 11.37
N LEU A 59 8.24 3.48 10.28
CA LEU A 59 8.58 4.32 9.14
C LEU A 59 7.51 5.38 8.94
N ASN A 60 7.92 6.62 8.71
CA ASN A 60 6.99 7.69 8.33
C ASN A 60 6.37 7.40 6.96
N ILE A 61 5.19 6.78 6.95
CA ILE A 61 4.42 6.51 5.72
C ILE A 61 3.23 7.47 5.70
N SER A 62 3.24 8.42 4.78
CA SER A 62 2.14 9.36 4.56
C SER A 62 1.39 9.12 3.27
N VAL A 63 1.95 8.35 2.32
CA VAL A 63 1.26 7.94 1.10
C VAL A 63 1.50 6.47 0.77
N LEU A 64 0.46 5.81 0.26
CA LEU A 64 0.47 4.38 -0.07
C LEU A 64 0.18 4.18 -1.56
N LEU A 65 1.03 3.43 -2.24
CA LEU A 65 0.76 2.83 -3.55
C LEU A 65 0.42 1.35 -3.33
N ASN A 66 -0.86 1.03 -3.40
CA ASN A 66 -1.38 -0.32 -3.25
C ASN A 66 -1.55 -0.96 -4.63
N ASP A 67 -0.65 -1.87 -4.99
CA ASP A 67 -0.53 -2.41 -6.33
C ASP A 67 -0.95 -3.88 -6.39
N LYS A 68 -2.14 -4.15 -6.93
CA LYS A 68 -2.65 -5.51 -7.10
C LYS A 68 -2.46 -6.06 -8.51
N SER A 69 -1.64 -5.44 -9.36
CA SER A 69 -1.45 -5.84 -10.77
C SER A 69 -0.98 -7.29 -10.96
N HIS A 70 -0.37 -7.90 -9.93
CA HIS A 70 0.08 -9.30 -9.94
C HIS A 70 -0.72 -10.24 -9.01
N ALA A 71 -1.80 -9.74 -8.40
CA ALA A 71 -2.66 -10.49 -7.52
C ALA A 71 -3.98 -10.88 -8.20
N THR A 72 -4.56 -11.99 -7.77
CA THR A 72 -5.92 -12.45 -8.09
C THR A 72 -6.63 -12.83 -6.79
N GLY A 73 -7.84 -13.40 -6.87
CA GLY A 73 -8.52 -13.98 -5.71
C GLY A 73 -9.50 -13.02 -5.03
N ASP A 74 -10.35 -13.59 -4.18
CA ASP A 74 -11.41 -12.85 -3.50
C ASP A 74 -11.01 -12.51 -2.06
N TRP A 75 -10.90 -11.21 -1.79
CA TRP A 75 -10.57 -10.67 -0.48
C TRP A 75 -11.74 -9.93 0.17
N THR A 76 -12.94 -10.00 -0.40
CA THR A 76 -14.12 -9.23 0.04
C THR A 76 -14.45 -9.45 1.51
N GLU A 77 -14.19 -10.64 2.06
CA GLU A 77 -14.38 -10.96 3.49
C GLU A 77 -13.56 -10.07 4.44
N SER A 78 -12.50 -9.40 3.95
CA SER A 78 -11.72 -8.45 4.76
C SER A 78 -12.28 -7.03 4.79
N MET A 79 -13.31 -6.71 4.00
CA MET A 79 -13.79 -5.33 3.81
C MET A 79 -14.20 -4.65 5.12
N GLU A 80 -14.99 -5.32 5.96
CA GLU A 80 -15.46 -4.75 7.22
C GLU A 80 -14.29 -4.46 8.17
N TRP A 81 -13.34 -5.40 8.30
CA TRP A 81 -12.15 -5.21 9.13
C TRP A 81 -11.27 -4.07 8.58
N LEU A 82 -11.14 -3.95 7.26
CA LEU A 82 -10.41 -2.84 6.65
C LEU A 82 -11.03 -1.48 6.98
N GLU A 83 -12.36 -1.38 6.98
CA GLU A 83 -13.06 -0.12 7.30
C GLU A 83 -13.02 0.22 8.78
N PHE A 84 -13.32 -0.73 9.66
CA PHE A 84 -13.54 -0.44 11.07
C PHE A 84 -12.30 -0.59 11.95
N ASP A 85 -11.33 -1.42 11.55
CA ASP A 85 -10.12 -1.66 12.33
C ASP A 85 -8.88 -1.03 11.69
N TRP A 86 -8.62 -1.30 10.41
CA TRP A 86 -7.39 -0.86 9.76
C TRP A 86 -7.39 0.63 9.44
N LEU A 87 -8.44 1.13 8.77
CA LEU A 87 -8.50 2.49 8.26
C LEU A 87 -8.33 3.54 9.39
N PRO A 88 -8.99 3.45 10.55
CA PRO A 88 -8.79 4.41 11.64
C PRO A 88 -7.33 4.44 12.12
N GLN A 89 -6.67 3.29 12.19
CA GLN A 89 -5.30 3.20 12.67
C GLN A 89 -4.31 3.83 11.69
N VAL A 90 -4.39 3.50 10.39
CA VAL A 90 -3.45 4.07 9.41
C VAL A 90 -3.58 5.58 9.27
N LEU A 91 -4.79 6.12 9.47
CA LEU A 91 -5.05 7.55 9.48
C LEU A 91 -4.41 8.23 10.69
N LEU A 92 -4.53 7.63 11.88
CA LEU A 92 -3.89 8.12 13.11
C LEU A 92 -2.36 8.12 12.99
N GLU A 93 -1.81 7.10 12.34
CA GLU A 93 -0.37 6.97 12.06
C GLU A 93 0.09 7.85 10.87
N GLY A 94 -0.79 8.66 10.30
CA GLY A 94 -0.43 9.74 9.39
C GLY A 94 -0.54 9.43 7.89
N LEU A 95 -1.24 8.36 7.49
CA LEU A 95 -1.57 8.11 6.08
C LEU A 95 -2.52 9.19 5.56
N ARG A 96 -2.20 9.75 4.39
CA ARG A 96 -2.90 10.91 3.81
C ARG A 96 -3.39 10.72 2.39
N ALA A 97 -2.85 9.75 1.64
CA ALA A 97 -3.35 9.43 0.31
C ALA A 97 -3.06 7.98 -0.08
N VAL A 98 -3.94 7.41 -0.90
CA VAL A 98 -3.80 6.04 -1.42
C VAL A 98 -3.96 6.05 -2.93
N ALA A 99 -2.97 5.55 -3.66
CA ALA A 99 -3.13 5.16 -5.06
C ALA A 99 -3.36 3.64 -5.10
N TYR A 100 -4.42 3.20 -5.76
CA TYR A 100 -4.77 1.79 -5.86
C TYR A 100 -4.68 1.35 -7.32
N VAL A 101 -3.86 0.35 -7.61
CA VAL A 101 -3.79 -0.28 -8.93
C VAL A 101 -4.62 -1.56 -8.89
N PHE A 102 -5.57 -1.68 -9.82
CA PHE A 102 -6.43 -2.85 -9.91
C PHE A 102 -5.65 -4.13 -10.18
N SER A 103 -6.20 -5.23 -9.66
CA SER A 103 -5.89 -6.56 -10.16
C SER A 103 -6.38 -6.73 -11.60
N PRO A 104 -5.72 -7.53 -12.45
CA PRO A 104 -6.25 -7.88 -13.76
C PRO A 104 -7.56 -8.71 -13.68
N ASP A 105 -7.88 -9.28 -12.52
CA ASP A 105 -9.12 -9.99 -12.28
C ASP A 105 -10.29 -9.01 -12.07
N ALA A 106 -11.13 -8.91 -13.10
CA ALA A 106 -12.32 -8.06 -13.10
C ALA A 106 -13.33 -8.44 -12.00
N GLY A 107 -13.32 -9.69 -11.50
CA GLY A 107 -14.18 -10.13 -10.40
C GLY A 107 -13.96 -9.34 -9.11
N THR A 108 -12.74 -8.83 -8.91
CA THR A 108 -12.35 -8.08 -7.71
C THR A 108 -12.57 -6.56 -7.83
N HIS A 109 -12.98 -6.08 -9.01
CA HIS A 109 -13.14 -4.65 -9.26
C HIS A 109 -14.26 -4.02 -8.44
N TYR A 110 -15.34 -4.77 -8.17
CA TYR A 110 -16.42 -4.29 -7.32
C TYR A 110 -15.93 -4.04 -5.90
N ALA A 111 -15.28 -5.03 -5.28
CA ALA A 111 -14.67 -4.87 -3.95
C ALA A 111 -13.64 -3.73 -3.93
N SER A 112 -12.82 -3.60 -4.96
CA SER A 112 -11.83 -2.52 -5.07
C SER A 112 -12.49 -1.12 -5.12
N ARG A 113 -13.66 -0.98 -5.77
CA ARG A 113 -14.43 0.27 -5.80
C ARG A 113 -15.09 0.56 -4.46
N ASP A 114 -15.72 -0.44 -3.85
CA ASP A 114 -16.34 -0.29 -2.52
C ASP A 114 -15.30 0.14 -1.46
N PHE A 115 -14.14 -0.51 -1.45
CA PHE A 115 -13.01 -0.09 -0.61
C PHE A 115 -12.62 1.37 -0.87
N SER A 116 -12.48 1.75 -2.14
CA SER A 116 -12.16 3.14 -2.51
C SER A 116 -13.23 4.12 -2.02
N GLU A 117 -14.51 3.80 -2.13
CA GLU A 117 -15.59 4.68 -1.68
C GLU A 117 -15.59 4.87 -0.17
N ARG A 118 -15.28 3.82 0.60
CA ARG A 118 -15.13 3.90 2.06
C ARG A 118 -13.93 4.77 2.45
N VAL A 119 -12.76 4.52 1.87
CA VAL A 119 -11.53 5.30 2.15
C VAL A 119 -11.67 6.76 1.71
N ALA A 120 -12.34 7.03 0.59
CA ALA A 120 -12.52 8.38 0.04
C ALA A 120 -13.29 9.33 0.98
N ARG A 121 -14.02 8.80 1.96
CA ARG A 121 -14.69 9.60 3.00
C ARG A 121 -13.70 10.26 3.97
N HIS A 122 -12.47 9.77 4.03
CA HIS A 122 -11.47 10.19 5.01
C HIS A 122 -10.23 10.81 4.38
N ILE A 123 -9.70 10.20 3.32
CA ILE A 123 -8.50 10.66 2.62
C ILE A 123 -8.62 10.51 1.10
N PRO A 124 -7.89 11.30 0.30
CA PRO A 124 -7.79 11.10 -1.14
C PRO A 124 -7.35 9.68 -1.50
N ILE A 125 -8.20 8.98 -2.25
CA ILE A 125 -7.88 7.71 -2.90
C ILE A 125 -8.23 7.79 -4.38
N ARG A 126 -7.40 7.18 -5.23
CA ARG A 126 -7.69 7.05 -6.66
C ARG A 126 -7.34 5.65 -7.17
N LEU A 127 -8.22 5.12 -8.00
CA LEU A 127 -8.07 3.83 -8.67
C LEU A 127 -7.39 4.02 -10.03
N PHE A 128 -6.50 3.10 -10.38
CA PHE A 128 -5.70 3.09 -11.60
C PHE A 128 -5.62 1.69 -12.20
N TYR A 129 -5.34 1.60 -13.49
CA TYR A 129 -5.07 0.34 -14.18
C TYR A 129 -3.57 0.06 -14.36
N ASP A 130 -2.71 1.04 -14.04
CA ASP A 130 -1.27 0.93 -14.20
C ASP A 130 -0.49 1.71 -13.13
N VAL A 131 0.65 1.15 -12.73
CA VAL A 131 1.58 1.71 -11.74
C VAL A 131 2.15 3.08 -12.15
N PRO A 132 2.54 3.34 -13.43
CA PRO A 132 3.02 4.66 -13.84
C PRO A 132 2.01 5.79 -13.58
N SER A 133 0.75 5.61 -13.95
CA SER A 133 -0.33 6.59 -13.73
C SER A 133 -0.58 6.80 -12.24
N ALA A 134 -0.62 5.71 -11.47
CA ALA A 134 -0.78 5.75 -10.02
C ALA A 134 0.34 6.53 -9.34
N SER A 135 1.59 6.23 -9.70
CA SER A 135 2.79 6.91 -9.20
C SER A 135 2.81 8.39 -9.55
N LYS A 136 2.39 8.76 -10.78
CA LYS A 136 2.31 10.16 -11.21
C LYS A 136 1.32 10.96 -10.37
N TRP A 137 0.15 10.40 -10.09
CA TRP A 137 -0.83 11.07 -9.23
C TRP A 137 -0.36 11.12 -7.78
N LEU A 138 0.18 10.04 -7.24
CA LEU A 138 0.64 10.00 -5.85
C LEU A 138 1.76 11.00 -5.59
N ASN A 139 2.63 11.25 -6.58
CA ASN A 139 3.64 12.29 -6.52
C ASN A 139 3.09 13.71 -6.33
N SER A 140 1.85 14.00 -6.73
CA SER A 140 1.22 15.30 -6.45
C SER A 140 0.62 15.37 -5.05
N GLN A 141 0.51 14.24 -4.34
CA GLN A 141 0.03 14.15 -2.95
C GLN A 141 1.17 14.18 -1.94
N VAL A 142 2.39 13.77 -2.35
CA VAL A 142 3.58 13.75 -1.51
C VAL A 142 3.99 15.15 -1.07
N ARG A 143 4.29 15.30 0.22
CA ARG A 143 5.12 16.41 0.71
C ARG A 143 6.56 15.97 0.69
N PHE A 144 7.42 16.66 -0.06
CA PHE A 144 8.83 16.33 -0.12
C PHE A 144 9.50 16.65 1.22
N ASN A 145 10.13 15.66 1.84
CA ASN A 145 10.89 15.83 3.07
C ASN A 145 12.39 15.58 2.79
N PRO A 146 13.23 16.63 2.70
CA PRO A 146 14.66 16.45 2.39
C PRO A 146 15.46 15.81 3.55
N ASN A 147 14.92 15.77 4.76
CA ASN A 147 15.66 15.35 5.95
C ASN A 147 15.64 13.83 6.20
N THR A 148 14.77 13.07 5.51
CA THR A 148 14.63 11.62 5.70
C THR A 148 15.58 10.78 4.85
N GLY A 149 16.44 11.40 4.02
CA GLY A 149 17.36 10.73 3.10
C GLY A 149 18.76 10.40 3.64
N HIS A 150 19.11 10.81 4.87
CA HIS A 150 20.48 10.67 5.42
C HIS A 150 20.68 9.43 6.32
N GLY A 151 19.74 8.48 6.34
CA GLY A 151 19.67 7.43 7.38
C GLY A 151 20.13 6.01 7.03
N PHE A 152 20.59 5.72 5.80
CA PHE A 152 21.00 4.36 5.41
C PHE A 152 22.47 4.29 4.95
N ALA A 153 23.37 4.93 5.69
CA ALA A 153 24.80 4.71 5.55
C ALA A 153 25.40 4.20 6.86
N ALA A 154 25.91 2.95 6.79
CA ALA A 154 26.91 2.32 7.67
C ALA A 154 26.51 1.91 9.10
N GLN A 155 26.09 0.65 9.24
CA GLN A 155 26.62 -0.35 10.21
C GLN A 155 26.42 -1.72 9.51
N ALA A 156 27.39 -2.61 9.26
CA ALA A 156 28.76 -2.83 9.73
C ALA A 156 29.62 -3.42 8.59
#